data_AF-A0A2T1DJZ1-F1
#
_entry.id   AF-A0A2T1DJZ1-F1
#
_cell.length_a   1.000
_cell.length_b   1.000
_cell.length_c   1.000
_cell.angle_alpha   90.00
_cell.angle_beta   90.00
_cell.angle_gamma   90.00
#
_symmetry.space_group_name_H-M   'P 1'
#
loop_
_entity.id
_entity.type
_entity.pdbx_description
1 polymer ?
#
loop_
_entity_poly.entity_id
_entity_poly.type
_entity_poly.pdbx_seq_one_letter_code
_entity_poly.pdbx_strand_id
1 'polypeptide(L)' 'MTPQTSDLMAFLMSLKNGIWILGVSSWLFGIADRSIATLSDGYLSALEIVQLFTATFFFVGWLVLKPAKA' A
#
# COMPACT_ATOMS: atom_id res chain seq x y z
N MET A 1 -24.08 -4.20 28.19
CA MET A 1 -23.36 -3.95 26.92
C MET A 1 -23.88 -2.67 26.29
N THR A 2 -23.05 -1.64 26.10
CA THR A 2 -23.45 -0.38 25.45
C THR A 2 -23.35 -0.53 23.92
N PRO A 3 -24.44 -0.41 23.15
CA PRO A 3 -24.44 -0.64 21.69
C PRO A 3 -23.47 0.29 20.93
N GLN A 4 -23.23 1.50 21.43
CA GLN A 4 -22.37 2.52 20.83
C GLN A 4 -20.91 2.06 20.59
N THR A 5 -20.38 1.19 21.45
CA THR A 5 -19.00 0.69 21.31
C THR A 5 -18.86 -0.28 20.14
N SER A 6 -19.94 -1.00 19.80
CA SER A 6 -19.94 -1.99 18.72
C SER A 6 -19.95 -1.34 17.33
N ASP A 7 -20.77 -0.30 17.15
CA ASP A 7 -20.85 0.46 15.89
C ASP A 7 -19.54 1.18 15.59
N LEU A 8 -18.90 1.75 16.61
CA LEU A 8 -17.58 2.36 16.51
C LEU A 8 -16.52 1.33 16.08
N MET A 9 -16.51 0.14 16.69
CA MET A 9 -15.57 -0.92 16.30
C MET A 9 -15.78 -1.41 14.86
N ALA A 10 -17.04 -1.54 14.41
CA ALA A 10 -17.36 -1.91 13.04
C ALA A 10 -16.90 -0.85 12.03
N PHE A 11 -17.06 0.43 12.37
CA PHE A 11 -16.56 1.55 11.58
C PHE A 11 -15.03 1.57 11.52
N LEU A 12 -14.33 1.42 12.65
CA LEU A 12 -12.87 1.33 12.70
C LEU A 12 -12.33 0.16 11.86
N MET A 13 -12.99 -0.99 11.89
CA MET A 13 -12.62 -2.14 11.06
C MET A 13 -12.77 -1.83 9.56
N SER A 14 -13.87 -1.19 9.17
CA SER A 14 -14.12 -0.78 7.79
C SER A 14 -13.13 0.30 7.31
N LEU A 15 -12.84 1.29 8.15
CA LEU A 15 -11.88 2.35 7.87
C LEU A 15 -10.47 1.79 7.70
N LYS A 16 -10.04 0.89 8.60
CA LYS A 16 -8.74 0.24 8.53
C LYS A 16 -8.59 -0.59 7.25
N ASN A 17 -9.65 -1.27 6.82
CA ASN A 17 -9.67 -1.97 5.54
C ASN A 17 -9.61 -1.01 4.34
N GLY A 18 -10.35 0.11 4.40
CA GLY A 18 -10.29 1.16 3.39
C GLY A 18 -8.88 1.75 3.24
N ILE A 19 -8.24 2.12 4.36
CA ILE A 19 -6.86 2.64 4.37
C ILE A 19 -5.89 1.60 3.80
N TRP A 20 -6.07 0.32 4.13
CA TRP A 20 -5.22 -0.73 3.59
C TRP A 20 -5.34 -0.84 2.06
N ILE A 21 -6.56 -0.86 1.52
CA ILE A 21 -6.83 -0.92 0.07
C ILE A 21 -6.29 0.33 -0.64
N LEU A 22 -6.53 1.52 -0.07
CA LEU A 22 -6.00 2.77 -0.62
C LEU A 22 -4.47 2.75 -0.65
N GLY A 23 -3.83 2.28 0.42
CA GLY A 23 -2.38 2.08 0.45
C GLY A 23 -1.91 1.13 -0.65
N VAL A 24 -2.58 -0.02 -0.83
CA VAL A 24 -2.25 -0.97 -1.92
C VAL A 24 -2.33 -0.30 -3.28
N SER A 25 -3.40 0.44 -3.56
CA SER A 25 -3.55 1.17 -4.83
C SER A 25 -2.50 2.26 -5.02
N SER A 26 -2.13 2.98 -3.95
CA SER A 26 -1.09 4.01 -3.98
C SER A 26 0.29 3.43 -4.26
N TRP A 27 0.64 2.30 -3.64
CA TRP A 27 1.89 1.61 -3.91
C TRP A 27 1.97 1.10 -5.35
N LEU A 28 0.91 0.45 -5.84
CA LEU A 28 0.83 -0.03 -7.23
C LEU A 28 0.97 1.13 -8.22
N PHE A 29 0.27 2.23 -7.98
CA PHE A 29 0.32 3.40 -8.84
C PHE A 29 1.71 4.06 -8.81
N GLY A 30 2.32 4.25 -7.64
CA GLY A 30 3.65 4.86 -7.52
C GLY A 30 4.78 4.01 -8.12
N ILE A 31 4.70 2.68 -7.98
CA ILE A 31 5.64 1.75 -8.63
C ILE A 31 5.45 1.79 -10.14
N ALA A 32 4.20 1.77 -10.63
CA ALA A 32 3.90 1.81 -12.05
C ALA A 32 4.34 3.13 -12.70
N ASP A 33 4.06 4.27 -12.08
CA ASP A 33 4.47 5.60 -12.55
C ASP A 33 5.99 5.68 -12.76
N ARG A 34 6.77 5.30 -11.74
CA ARG A 34 8.24 5.27 -11.84
C ARG A 34 8.76 4.25 -12.85
N SER A 35 8.11 3.10 -12.94
CA SER A 35 8.47 2.08 -13.94
C SER A 35 8.21 2.57 -15.37
N ILE A 36 7.13 3.31 -15.60
CA ILE A 36 6.80 3.89 -16.91
C ILE A 36 7.75 5.05 -17.24
N ALA A 37 8.09 5.89 -16.27
CA ALA A 37 9.05 6.98 -16.44
C ALA A 37 10.44 6.45 -16.83
N THR A 38 10.95 5.45 -16.09
CA THR A 38 12.25 4.82 -16.39
C THR A 38 12.27 4.05 -17.70
N LEU A 39 11.17 3.40 -18.07
CA LEU A 39 11.03 2.75 -19.37
C LEU A 39 11.03 3.78 -20.52
N SER A 40 10.42 4.95 -20.30
CA SER A 40 10.38 6.04 -21.28
C SER A 40 11.73 6.73 -21.45
N ASP A 41 12.49 6.88 -20.37
CA ASP A 41 13.86 7.42 -20.40
C ASP A 41 14.88 6.43 -21.00
N GLY A 42 14.53 5.15 -21.14
CA GLY A 42 15.37 4.14 -21.78
C GLY A 42 16.67 3.78 -21.02
N TYR A 43 16.87 4.35 -19.83
CA TYR A 43 18.05 4.14 -19.00
C TYR A 43 17.64 3.79 -17.57
N LEU A 44 17.78 2.51 -17.21
CA LEU A 44 17.61 2.06 -15.82
C LEU A 44 18.88 2.36 -15.04
N SER A 45 18.91 3.52 -14.39
CA SER A 45 19.98 3.84 -13.44
C SER A 45 19.98 2.86 -12.27
N ALA A 46 21.17 2.52 -11.75
CA ALA A 46 21.29 1.65 -10.57
C ALA A 46 20.49 2.18 -9.36
N LEU A 47 20.34 3.51 -9.26
CA LEU A 47 19.53 4.17 -8.24
C LEU A 47 18.04 3.82 -8.37
N GLU A 48 17.49 3.89 -9.59
CA GLU A 48 16.09 3.58 -9.90
C GLU A 48 15.78 2.11 -9.53
N ILE A 49 16.71 1.19 -9.82
CA ILE A 49 16.59 -0.23 -9.46
C ILE A 49 16.50 -0.42 -7.94
N VAL A 50 17.42 0.18 -7.19
CA VAL A 50 17.41 0.10 -5.71
C VAL A 50 16.14 0.72 -5.14
N GLN A 51 15.68 1.81 -5.73
CA GLN A 51 14.48 2.51 -5.29
C GLN A 51 13.20 1.72 -5.59
N LEU A 52 13.11 1.11 -6.77
CA LEU A 52 12.02 0.22 -7.14
C LEU A 52 11.99 -1.02 -6.26
N PHE A 53 13.16 -1.61 -5.97
CA PHE A 53 13.29 -2.73 -5.05
C PHE A 53 12.84 -2.37 -3.63
N THR A 54 13.28 -1.21 -3.11
CA THR A 54 12.90 -0.73 -1.78
C THR A 54 11.40 -0.42 -1.70
N ALA A 55 10.83 0.23 -2.73
CA ALA A 55 9.40 0.48 -2.82
C ALA A 55 8.60 -0.82 -2.86
N THR A 56 9.06 -1.81 -3.62
CA THR A 56 8.44 -3.15 -3.68
C THR A 56 8.55 -3.88 -2.35
N PHE A 57 9.69 -3.79 -1.66
CA PHE A 57 9.87 -4.38 -0.33
C PHE A 57 8.90 -3.78 0.69
N PHE A 58 8.77 -2.45 0.73
CA PHE A 58 7.79 -1.79 1.59
C PHE A 58 6.34 -2.11 1.19
N PHE A 59 6.06 -2.25 -0.11
CA PHE A 59 4.75 -2.69 -0.57
C PHE A 59 4.41 -4.10 -0.09
N VAL A 60 5.35 -5.05 -0.14
CA VAL A 60 5.17 -6.39 0.42
C VAL A 60 4.93 -6.31 1.93
N GLY A 61 5.69 -5.48 2.65
CA GLY A 61 5.43 -5.20 4.07
C GLY A 61 4.03 -4.66 4.33
N TRP A 62 3.55 -3.75 3.48
CA TRP A 62 2.19 -3.22 3.53
C TRP A 62 1.12 -4.29 3.27
N LEU A 63 1.35 -5.21 2.34
CA LEU A 63 0.47 -6.35 2.09
C LEU A 63 0.40 -7.30 3.30
N VAL A 64 1.53 -7.51 3.99
CA VAL A 64 1.58 -8.33 5.22
C VAL A 64 0.85 -7.66 6.38
N LEU A 65 0.84 -6.33 6.45
CA LEU A 65 0.06 -5.54 7.42
C LEU A 65 -1.46 -5.56 7.16
N LYS A 66 -1.95 -6.44 6.28
CA LYS A 66 -3.38 -6.64 6.03
C LYS A 66 -4.12 -6.73 7.36
N PRO A 67 -5.21 -5.96 7.54
CA PRO A 67 -6.04 -6.06 8.73
C PRO A 67 -6.59 -7.48 8.85
N ALA A 68 -5.98 -8.32 9.67
CA ALA A 68 -6.56 -9.59 10.07
C ALA A 68 -7.83 -9.26 10.86
N LYS A 69 -8.93 -9.93 10.53
CA LYS A 69 -10.13 -9.91 11.35
C LYS A 69 -9.74 -10.56 12.68
N ALA A 70 -9.67 -9.76 13.74
CA ALA A 70 -9.59 -10.27 15.10
C ALA A 70 -10.90 -10.95 15.48
#